data_AF-A0A7K3LG41-F1
#
_entry.id   AF-A0A7K3LG41-F1
#
_cell.length_a   1.000
_cell.length_b   1.000
_cell.length_c   1.000
_cell.angle_alpha   90.00
_cell.angle_beta   90.00
_cell.angle_gamma   90.00
#
_symmetry.space_group_name_H-M   'P 1'
#
loop_
_entity.id
_entity.type
_entity.pdbx_description
1 polymer ?
#
loop_
_entity_poly.entity_id
_entity_poly.type
_entity_poly.pdbx_seq_one_letter_code
_entity_poly.pdbx_strand_id
1 'polypeptide(L)'
;MRRSLVALGVLLFCAVSCSAEPAEESRSAPSASAQPSAPARPAAHIGQTLDLMRIGGQKIAVTLTDVINPATVPNGWGEPGKTYIATKLRIENAGTTTIVGNSNSDVSVVGSDDQRYEADFATVTECQDFGYGWFLIAAGSSSTGCVVFALPSGVTATKVRYAPSSGISHDVGEWLNP
;
A
#
# COMPACT_ATOMS: atom_id res chain seq x y z
N MET A 1 -1.85 -67.23 16.91
CA MET A 1 -0.87 -68.10 17.65
C MET A 1 0.32 -67.21 17.95
N ARG A 2 0.88 -66.97 19.14
CA ARG A 2 0.97 -67.71 20.41
C ARG A 2 1.59 -66.69 21.43
N ARG A 3 0.79 -66.06 22.29
CA ARG A 3 0.81 -66.09 23.77
C ARG A 3 2.14 -66.45 24.50
N SER A 4 2.52 -65.54 25.42
CA SER A 4 2.99 -65.74 26.83
C SER A 4 4.46 -65.41 27.17
N LEU A 5 4.73 -64.39 28.04
CA LEU A 5 4.92 -64.38 29.52
C LEU A 5 6.38 -64.79 29.92
N VAL A 6 7.17 -64.16 30.81
CA VAL A 6 7.03 -63.95 32.28
C VAL A 6 8.24 -63.12 32.81
N ALA A 7 7.97 -62.09 33.64
CA ALA A 7 8.56 -61.68 34.95
C ALA A 7 10.09 -61.71 35.23
N LEU A 8 10.67 -61.11 36.28
CA LEU A 8 10.27 -60.37 37.49
C LEU A 8 11.54 -59.64 37.99
N GLY A 9 11.45 -58.47 38.61
CA GLY A 9 12.62 -57.82 39.22
C GLY A 9 12.29 -56.51 39.92
N VAL A 10 11.70 -56.61 41.11
CA VAL A 10 11.43 -55.48 42.01
C VAL A 10 12.73 -55.10 42.73
N LEU A 11 13.06 -53.82 42.75
CA LEU A 11 13.93 -53.21 43.76
C LEU A 11 13.41 -51.81 44.08
N LEU A 12 12.80 -51.68 45.26
CA LEU A 12 12.48 -50.41 45.91
C LEU A 12 13.78 -49.73 46.34
N PHE A 13 13.93 -48.44 46.01
CA PHE A 13 14.72 -47.50 46.82
C PHE A 13 13.98 -46.17 46.93
N CYS A 14 13.57 -45.84 48.14
CA CYS A 14 13.11 -44.51 48.53
C CYS A 14 14.32 -43.63 48.80
N ALA A 15 14.39 -42.43 48.23
CA ALA A 15 15.00 -41.27 48.88
C ALA A 15 14.57 -39.96 48.20
N VAL A 16 14.04 -39.08 49.03
CA VAL A 16 13.74 -37.66 48.84
C VAL A 16 14.97 -36.90 48.34
N SER A 17 14.81 -35.98 47.38
CA SER A 17 15.37 -34.61 47.46
C SER A 17 14.98 -33.76 46.24
N CYS A 18 14.60 -32.51 46.51
CA CYS A 18 14.24 -31.46 45.55
C CYS A 18 15.25 -31.29 44.41
N SER A 19 14.79 -31.06 43.18
CA SER A 19 15.55 -30.29 42.18
C SER A 19 14.64 -29.78 41.05
N ALA A 20 14.45 -28.47 41.07
CA ALA A 20 14.24 -27.54 39.97
C ALA A 20 13.33 -27.93 38.78
N GLU A 21 12.19 -27.22 38.68
CA GLU A 21 11.54 -26.90 37.40
C GLU A 21 12.56 -26.32 36.41
N PRO A 22 12.58 -26.76 35.14
CA PRO A 22 13.31 -26.04 34.11
C PRO A 22 12.62 -24.69 33.93
N ALA A 23 13.32 -23.61 34.26
CA ALA A 23 12.92 -22.27 33.89
C ALA A 23 12.75 -22.21 32.36
N GLU A 24 11.53 -21.92 31.90
CA GLU A 24 11.29 -21.43 30.56
C GLU A 24 12.08 -20.13 30.40
N GLU A 25 13.20 -20.21 29.71
CA GLU A 25 13.94 -19.07 29.21
C GLU A 25 13.03 -18.33 28.23
N SER A 26 12.33 -17.33 28.76
CA SER A 26 11.53 -16.38 28.00
C SER A 26 12.45 -15.68 27.00
N ARG A 27 12.57 -16.23 25.80
CA ARG A 27 13.29 -15.62 24.67
C ARG A 27 12.62 -14.29 24.37
N SER A 28 13.28 -13.22 24.78
CA SER A 28 12.97 -11.85 24.39
C SER A 28 12.78 -11.80 22.88
N ALA A 29 11.57 -11.47 22.43
CA ALA A 29 11.31 -11.20 21.03
C ALA A 29 12.27 -10.09 20.56
N PRO A 30 12.88 -10.20 19.37
CA PRO A 30 13.72 -9.13 18.86
C PRO A 30 12.86 -7.88 18.71
N SER A 31 13.27 -6.79 19.37
CA SER A 31 12.66 -5.48 19.20
C SER A 31 12.61 -5.14 17.71
N ALA A 32 11.40 -5.03 17.17
CA ALA A 32 11.20 -4.48 15.84
C ALA A 32 11.82 -3.08 15.83
N SER A 33 12.92 -2.91 15.09
CA SER A 33 13.53 -1.60 14.87
C SER A 33 12.44 -0.65 14.39
N ALA A 34 12.18 0.41 15.16
CA ALA A 34 11.22 1.44 14.78
C ALA A 34 11.64 2.01 13.42
N GLN A 35 10.82 1.78 12.39
CA GLN A 35 11.04 2.37 11.08
C GLN A 35 10.95 3.89 11.22
N PRO A 36 11.90 4.67 10.67
CA PRO A 36 11.85 6.12 10.78
C PRO A 36 10.50 6.65 10.29
N SER A 37 9.82 7.41 11.15
CA SER A 37 8.61 8.14 10.76
C SER A 37 8.97 9.13 9.66
N ALA A 38 8.25 9.09 8.54
CA ALA A 38 8.46 10.05 7.46
C ALA A 38 8.20 11.49 7.96
N PRO A 39 8.93 12.49 7.43
CA PRO A 39 8.70 13.88 7.79
C PRO A 39 7.28 14.31 7.41
N ALA A 40 6.63 15.05 8.31
CA ALA A 40 5.33 15.66 8.02
C ALA A 40 5.50 16.68 6.88
N ARG A 41 4.75 16.49 5.78
CA ARG A 41 4.77 17.39 4.63
C ARG A 41 3.44 18.17 4.54
N PRO A 42 3.47 19.48 4.27
CA PRO A 42 2.26 20.21 3.90
C PRO A 42 1.64 19.59 2.66
N ALA A 43 0.32 19.54 2.60
CA ALA A 43 -0.35 19.07 1.40
C ALA A 43 -0.10 20.03 0.22
N ALA A 44 -0.05 19.45 -0.97
CA ALA A 44 0.21 20.13 -2.22
C ALA A 44 -1.08 20.59 -2.92
N HIS A 45 -0.94 21.45 -3.92
CA HIS A 45 -1.99 21.80 -4.88
C HIS A 45 -1.77 21.08 -6.21
N ILE A 46 -2.83 20.87 -7.01
CA ILE A 46 -2.71 20.28 -8.35
C ILE A 46 -1.65 21.02 -9.17
N GLY A 47 -0.82 20.25 -9.88
CA GLY A 47 0.34 20.74 -10.64
C GLY A 47 1.64 20.80 -9.85
N GLN A 48 1.58 20.81 -8.51
CA GLN A 48 2.78 20.75 -7.68
C GLN A 48 3.36 19.33 -7.66
N THR A 49 4.69 19.25 -7.76
CA THR A 49 5.45 18.00 -7.69
C THR A 49 5.93 17.74 -6.27
N LEU A 50 5.82 16.49 -5.83
CA LEU A 50 6.29 16.01 -4.54
C LEU A 50 7.40 14.96 -4.75
N ASP A 51 8.58 15.23 -4.20
CA ASP A 51 9.65 14.22 -4.12
C ASP A 51 9.38 13.28 -2.96
N LEU A 52 9.23 11.98 -3.24
CA LEU A 52 8.88 10.96 -2.26
C LEU A 52 9.92 9.83 -2.25
N MET A 53 10.08 9.21 -1.09
CA MET A 53 10.86 7.99 -0.93
C MET A 53 9.99 6.74 -1.11
N ARG A 54 10.54 5.77 -1.83
CA ARG A 54 10.03 4.40 -1.90
C ARG A 54 10.81 3.49 -0.95
N ILE A 55 10.35 2.25 -0.80
CA ILE A 55 11.11 1.20 -0.11
C ILE A 55 12.51 1.04 -0.73
N GLY A 56 13.49 0.65 0.09
CA GLY A 56 14.87 0.48 -0.35
C GLY A 56 15.58 1.79 -0.72
N GLY A 57 15.03 2.95 -0.36
CA GLY A 57 15.66 4.25 -0.57
C GLY A 57 15.60 4.76 -2.02
N GLN A 58 14.76 4.15 -2.87
CA GLN A 58 14.53 4.65 -4.22
C GLN A 58 13.73 5.96 -4.18
N LYS A 59 14.06 6.90 -5.07
CA LYS A 59 13.45 8.23 -5.10
C LYS A 59 12.52 8.38 -6.29
N ILE A 60 11.36 8.98 -6.07
CA ILE A 60 10.43 9.36 -7.12
C ILE A 60 10.00 10.81 -6.96
N ALA A 61 9.64 11.45 -8.06
CA ALA A 61 8.93 12.72 -8.05
C ALA A 61 7.55 12.50 -8.65
N VAL A 62 6.50 12.85 -7.92
CA VAL A 62 5.10 12.62 -8.32
C VAL A 62 4.40 13.95 -8.47
N THR A 63 3.75 14.16 -9.60
CA THR A 63 2.89 15.32 -9.88
C THR A 63 1.47 14.84 -10.11
N LEU A 64 0.51 15.32 -9.31
CA LEU A 64 -0.90 15.26 -9.69
C LEU A 64 -1.16 16.37 -10.70
N THR A 65 -1.27 16.03 -11.98
CA THR A 65 -1.34 17.03 -13.05
C THR A 65 -2.76 17.53 -13.29
N ASP A 66 -3.77 16.70 -13.01
CA ASP A 66 -5.18 17.00 -13.28
C ASP A 66 -6.08 16.05 -12.50
N VAL A 67 -7.32 16.47 -12.22
CA VAL A 67 -8.39 15.62 -11.69
C VAL A 67 -9.65 15.86 -12.51
N ILE A 68 -10.09 14.81 -13.20
CA ILE A 68 -11.29 14.83 -14.03
C ILE A 68 -12.45 14.34 -13.17
N ASN A 69 -13.44 15.20 -12.95
CA ASN A 69 -14.63 14.90 -12.18
C ASN A 69 -15.85 15.64 -12.77
N PRO A 70 -16.87 14.93 -13.29
CA PRO A 70 -16.91 13.48 -13.48
C PRO A 70 -16.00 13.03 -14.63
N ALA A 71 -15.45 11.81 -14.51
CA ALA A 71 -14.82 11.09 -15.61
C ALA A 71 -15.84 10.18 -16.31
N THR A 72 -15.70 10.01 -17.61
CA THR A 72 -16.69 9.33 -18.45
C THR A 72 -16.29 7.87 -18.68
N VAL A 73 -17.04 6.96 -18.08
CA VAL A 73 -16.97 5.53 -18.43
C VAL A 73 -17.78 5.30 -19.71
N PRO A 74 -17.19 4.76 -20.79
CA PRO A 74 -17.85 4.63 -22.08
C PRO A 74 -18.97 3.57 -22.06
N ASN A 75 -19.81 3.58 -23.10
CA ASN A 75 -20.82 2.56 -23.39
C ASN A 75 -21.87 2.32 -22.28
N GLY A 76 -22.01 3.23 -21.33
CA GLY A 76 -22.92 3.07 -20.20
C GLY A 76 -22.52 1.96 -19.23
N TRP A 77 -21.24 1.58 -19.20
CA TRP A 77 -20.72 0.54 -18.29
C TRP A 77 -20.48 1.04 -16.86
N GLY A 78 -20.63 2.35 -16.62
CA GLY A 78 -20.54 2.90 -15.28
C GLY A 78 -21.64 2.36 -14.36
N GLU A 79 -21.28 2.10 -13.10
CA GLU A 79 -22.20 1.62 -12.10
C GLU A 79 -23.27 2.67 -11.75
N PRO A 80 -24.56 2.28 -11.61
CA PRO A 80 -25.59 3.17 -11.10
C PRO A 80 -25.26 3.71 -9.70
N GLY A 81 -25.52 5.00 -9.48
CA GLY A 81 -25.27 5.64 -8.17
C GLY A 81 -23.79 5.89 -7.87
N LYS A 82 -22.92 5.80 -8.88
CA LYS A 82 -21.51 6.18 -8.79
C LYS A 82 -21.20 7.43 -9.62
N THR A 83 -20.25 8.21 -9.14
CA THR A 83 -19.57 9.27 -9.87
C THR A 83 -18.12 8.84 -10.03
N TYR A 84 -17.70 8.65 -11.27
CA TYR A 84 -16.31 8.30 -11.58
C TYR A 84 -15.45 9.55 -11.58
N ILE A 85 -14.23 9.42 -11.09
CA ILE A 85 -13.19 10.45 -11.17
C ILE A 85 -11.91 9.82 -11.69
N ALA A 86 -11.12 10.58 -12.42
CA ALA A 86 -9.81 10.14 -12.91
C ALA A 86 -8.72 11.13 -12.50
N THR A 87 -7.74 10.65 -11.75
CA THR A 87 -6.57 11.45 -11.35
C THR A 87 -5.45 11.22 -12.35
N LYS A 88 -5.00 12.26 -13.07
CA LYS A 88 -3.83 12.17 -13.94
C LYS A 88 -2.57 12.42 -13.13
N LEU A 89 -1.63 11.48 -13.17
CA LEU A 89 -0.34 11.62 -12.52
C LEU A 89 0.79 11.57 -13.53
N ARG A 90 1.83 12.35 -13.27
CA ARG A 90 3.17 12.14 -13.83
C ARG A 90 4.07 11.61 -12.72
N ILE A 91 4.70 10.46 -12.96
CA ILE A 91 5.63 9.81 -12.04
C ILE A 91 7.01 9.82 -12.70
N GLU A 92 7.99 10.41 -12.04
CA GLU A 92 9.38 10.48 -12.48
C GLU A 92 10.27 9.66 -11.56
N ASN A 93 11.20 8.92 -12.16
CA ASN A 93 12.24 8.22 -11.42
C ASN A 93 13.43 9.16 -11.17
N ALA A 94 13.44 9.79 -10.00
CA ALA A 94 14.51 10.67 -9.54
C ALA A 94 15.75 9.91 -8.99
N GLY A 95 15.77 8.58 -9.12
CA GLY A 95 16.86 7.72 -8.70
C GLY A 95 17.80 7.30 -9.84
N THR A 96 18.67 6.32 -9.55
CA THR A 96 19.70 5.82 -10.48
C THR A 96 19.42 4.41 -11.01
N THR A 97 18.36 3.74 -10.52
CA THR A 97 17.97 2.39 -10.92
C THR A 97 16.53 2.40 -11.42
N THR A 98 16.19 1.51 -12.35
CA THR A 98 14.82 1.35 -12.84
C THR A 98 13.86 1.06 -11.68
N ILE A 99 12.74 1.76 -11.66
CA ILE A 99 11.66 1.51 -10.72
C ILE A 99 10.52 0.76 -11.41
N VAL A 100 9.91 -0.16 -10.67
CA VAL A 100 8.64 -0.80 -11.01
C VAL A 100 7.64 -0.52 -9.90
N GLY A 101 6.39 -0.27 -10.25
CA GLY A 101 5.32 -0.05 -9.30
C GLY A 101 3.95 -0.16 -9.94
N ASN A 102 2.91 0.04 -9.13
CA ASN A 102 1.55 -0.03 -9.60
C ASN A 102 0.72 1.13 -9.01
N SER A 103 0.39 2.08 -9.87
CA SER A 103 -0.37 3.29 -9.54
C SER A 103 -1.75 2.99 -8.94
N ASN A 104 -2.42 1.89 -9.32
CA ASN A 104 -3.70 1.50 -8.73
C ASN A 104 -3.58 1.12 -7.25
N SER A 105 -2.39 0.71 -6.80
CA SER A 105 -2.10 0.42 -5.39
C SER A 105 -1.39 1.57 -4.65
N ASP A 106 -0.79 2.50 -5.40
CA ASP A 106 -0.08 3.63 -4.84
C ASP A 106 -1.01 4.85 -4.63
N VAL A 107 -2.14 4.94 -5.35
CA VAL A 107 -3.02 6.12 -5.33
C VAL A 107 -4.39 5.81 -4.74
N SER A 108 -4.91 6.78 -3.99
CA SER A 108 -6.23 6.73 -3.37
C SER A 108 -6.86 8.11 -3.30
N VAL A 109 -8.17 8.16 -3.17
CA VAL A 109 -8.93 9.40 -2.96
C VAL A 109 -9.60 9.38 -1.59
N VAL A 110 -9.65 10.52 -0.91
CA VAL A 110 -10.52 10.72 0.26
C VAL A 110 -11.73 11.53 -0.20
N GLY A 111 -12.92 11.05 0.15
CA GLY A 111 -14.19 11.71 -0.15
C GLY A 111 -14.56 12.79 0.87
N SER A 112 -15.63 13.52 0.58
CA SER A 112 -16.28 14.48 1.49
C SER A 112 -17.00 13.81 2.66
N ASP A 113 -17.08 12.48 2.65
CA ASP A 113 -17.60 11.60 3.69
C ASP A 113 -16.48 11.02 4.58
N ASP A 114 -15.27 11.56 4.47
CA ASP A 114 -14.05 11.11 5.15
C ASP A 114 -13.65 9.65 4.87
N GLN A 115 -14.25 9.02 3.86
CA GLN A 115 -13.90 7.67 3.44
C GLN A 115 -12.75 7.68 2.44
N ARG A 116 -11.91 6.64 2.50
CA ARG A 116 -10.84 6.38 1.55
C ARG A 116 -11.34 5.44 0.46
N TYR A 117 -11.13 5.83 -0.79
CA TYR A 117 -11.48 5.11 -2.00
C TYR A 117 -10.21 4.64 -2.69
N GLU A 118 -10.13 3.34 -2.96
CA GLU A 118 -9.06 2.73 -3.76
C GLU A 118 -9.47 2.70 -5.24
N ALA A 119 -8.52 2.38 -6.13
CA ALA A 119 -8.74 2.34 -7.57
C ALA A 119 -9.88 1.37 -7.96
N ASP A 120 -10.75 1.81 -8.86
CA ASP A 120 -11.93 1.07 -9.34
C ASP A 120 -11.63 0.17 -10.55
N PHE A 121 -10.55 0.45 -11.28
CA PHE A 121 -10.13 -0.24 -12.51
C PHE A 121 -11.03 -0.03 -13.74
N ALA A 122 -12.08 0.79 -13.66
CA ALA A 122 -12.80 1.24 -14.85
C ALA A 122 -11.89 2.03 -15.81
N THR A 123 -12.16 1.88 -17.11
CA THR A 123 -11.54 2.71 -18.16
C THR A 123 -12.39 3.94 -18.42
N VAL A 124 -11.75 5.09 -18.60
CA VAL A 124 -12.38 6.37 -18.92
C VAL A 124 -11.91 6.91 -20.27
N THR A 125 -12.66 7.81 -20.88
CA THR A 125 -12.37 8.34 -22.22
C THR A 125 -11.31 9.45 -22.23
N GLU A 126 -11.14 10.13 -21.11
CA GLU A 126 -10.39 11.38 -20.98
C GLU A 126 -8.88 11.18 -20.79
N CYS A 127 -8.44 9.95 -20.47
CA CYS A 127 -7.04 9.62 -20.30
C CYS A 127 -6.75 8.11 -20.35
N GLN A 128 -5.51 7.80 -20.72
CA GLN A 128 -4.98 6.45 -20.66
C GLN A 128 -4.48 6.13 -19.25
N ASP A 129 -4.65 4.89 -18.81
CA ASP A 129 -4.08 4.37 -17.57
C ASP A 129 -2.57 4.08 -17.69
N PHE A 130 -1.95 3.61 -16.62
CA PHE A 130 -0.59 3.08 -16.65
C PHE A 130 -0.55 1.60 -17.10
N GLY A 131 -1.31 1.17 -18.11
CA GLY A 131 -1.30 -0.24 -18.54
C GLY A 131 -1.69 -1.22 -17.43
N TYR A 132 -2.92 -1.14 -16.95
CA TYR A 132 -3.44 -1.82 -15.75
C TYR A 132 -2.75 -1.38 -14.45
N GLY A 133 -2.34 -0.11 -14.41
CA GLY A 133 -1.69 0.53 -13.28
C GLY A 133 -0.17 0.35 -13.20
N TRP A 134 0.41 -0.60 -13.95
CA TRP A 134 1.83 -0.94 -13.92
C TRP A 134 2.74 0.05 -14.65
N PHE A 135 3.76 0.55 -13.97
CA PHE A 135 4.82 1.31 -14.61
C PHE A 135 6.19 0.67 -14.42
N LEU A 136 7.02 0.80 -15.44
CA LEU A 136 8.45 0.53 -15.40
C LEU A 136 9.15 1.78 -15.92
N ILE A 137 9.90 2.47 -15.06
CA ILE A 137 10.48 3.78 -15.36
C ILE A 137 11.98 3.71 -15.15
N ALA A 138 12.74 3.85 -16.24
CA ALA A 138 14.20 3.95 -16.19
C ALA A 138 14.66 5.19 -15.40
N ALA A 139 15.90 5.19 -14.91
CA ALA A 139 16.47 6.33 -14.20
C ALA A 139 16.35 7.64 -15.02
N GLY A 140 15.91 8.72 -14.38
CA GLY A 140 15.71 10.03 -15.01
C GLY A 140 14.56 10.11 -16.02
N SER A 141 13.80 9.03 -16.20
CA SER A 141 12.62 9.01 -17.08
C SER A 141 11.33 9.26 -16.29
N SER A 142 10.24 9.54 -16.99
CA SER A 142 8.90 9.66 -16.40
C SER A 142 7.84 8.92 -17.18
N SER A 143 6.74 8.59 -16.52
CA SER A 143 5.52 8.02 -17.10
C SER A 143 4.31 8.84 -16.64
N THR A 144 3.33 8.98 -17.52
CA THR A 144 2.08 9.70 -17.24
C THR A 144 0.91 8.78 -17.53
N GLY A 145 -0.10 8.82 -16.66
CA GLY A 145 -1.31 8.03 -16.80
C GLY A 145 -2.35 8.39 -15.75
N CYS A 146 -3.48 7.70 -15.81
CA CYS A 146 -4.61 7.89 -14.90
C CYS A 146 -4.80 6.73 -13.93
N VAL A 147 -5.34 7.07 -12.76
CA VAL A 147 -5.99 6.13 -11.83
C VAL A 147 -7.45 6.57 -11.68
N VAL A 148 -8.37 5.62 -11.79
CA VAL A 148 -9.83 5.87 -11.79
C VAL A 148 -10.42 5.39 -10.48
N PHE A 149 -11.38 6.16 -9.94
CA PHE A 149 -12.09 5.85 -8.70
C PHE A 149 -13.59 6.01 -8.93
N ALA A 150 -14.40 5.22 -8.23
CA ALA A 150 -15.86 5.31 -8.23
C ALA A 150 -16.37 5.74 -6.84
N LEU A 151 -16.80 6.99 -6.73
CA LEU A 151 -17.37 7.55 -5.50
C LEU A 151 -18.90 7.37 -5.51
N PRO A 152 -19.56 7.20 -4.36
CA PRO A 152 -21.02 7.30 -4.28
C PRO A 152 -21.49 8.65 -4.82
N SER A 153 -22.62 8.69 -5.53
CA SER A 153 -23.19 9.94 -6.00
C SER A 153 -23.39 10.94 -4.86
N GLY A 154 -22.90 12.18 -5.05
CA GLY A 154 -22.94 13.23 -4.04
C GLY A 154 -21.72 13.30 -3.13
N VAL A 155 -20.83 12.29 -3.14
CA VAL A 155 -19.52 12.38 -2.49
C VAL A 155 -18.53 13.05 -3.44
N THR A 156 -17.87 14.12 -3.00
CA THR A 156 -16.82 14.80 -3.78
C THR A 156 -15.44 14.39 -3.29
N ALA A 157 -14.43 14.41 -4.16
CA ALA A 157 -13.05 14.22 -3.74
C ALA A 157 -12.58 15.45 -2.93
N THR A 158 -11.99 15.21 -1.76
CA THR A 158 -11.40 16.25 -0.92
C THR A 158 -9.87 16.15 -0.88
N LYS A 159 -9.33 14.98 -1.19
CA LYS A 159 -7.89 14.74 -1.20
C LYS A 159 -7.51 13.60 -2.15
N VAL A 160 -6.41 13.77 -2.89
CA VAL A 160 -5.70 12.66 -3.55
C VAL A 160 -4.46 12.33 -2.72
N ARG A 161 -4.23 11.04 -2.45
CA ARG A 161 -3.07 10.56 -1.69
C ARG A 161 -2.26 9.58 -2.53
N TYR A 162 -0.95 9.80 -2.60
CA TYR A 162 0.04 8.89 -3.18
C TYR A 162 0.89 8.28 -2.06
N ALA A 163 0.81 6.96 -1.89
CA ALA A 163 1.52 6.19 -0.89
C ALA A 163 2.47 5.20 -1.59
N PRO A 164 3.75 5.57 -1.76
CA PRO A 164 4.66 4.79 -2.61
C PRO A 164 4.85 3.35 -2.12
N SER A 165 5.11 2.45 -3.08
CA SER A 165 5.36 1.03 -2.80
C SER A 165 4.14 0.37 -2.15
N SER A 166 2.96 0.63 -2.70
CA SER A 166 1.68 0.09 -2.24
C SER A 166 1.42 0.38 -0.76
N GLY A 167 1.80 1.57 -0.30
CA GLY A 167 1.65 2.02 1.09
C GLY A 167 2.67 1.49 2.10
N ILE A 168 3.70 0.73 1.66
CA ILE A 168 4.77 0.28 2.56
C ILE A 168 5.69 1.45 2.93
N SER A 169 5.91 2.41 2.02
CA SER A 169 6.62 3.64 2.36
C SER A 169 5.75 4.54 3.22
N HIS A 170 6.34 5.12 4.26
CA HIS A 170 5.68 6.13 5.08
C HIS A 170 5.76 7.54 4.48
N ASP A 171 6.58 7.77 3.45
CA ASP A 171 6.73 9.08 2.81
C ASP A 171 5.61 9.30 1.78
N VAL A 172 4.54 9.90 2.26
CA VAL A 172 3.25 10.01 1.56
C VAL A 172 3.09 11.40 0.99
N GLY A 173 2.64 11.47 -0.27
CA GLY A 173 2.21 12.71 -0.91
C GLY A 173 0.70 12.89 -0.80
N GLU A 174 0.26 14.13 -0.58
CA GLU A 174 -1.15 14.49 -0.52
C GLU A 174 -1.41 15.78 -1.31
N TRP A 175 -2.51 15.83 -2.04
CA TRP A 175 -3.04 17.02 -2.72
C TRP A 175 -4.45 17.29 -2.23
N LEU A 176 -4.72 18.49 -1.74
CA LEU A 176 -6.02 18.87 -1.17
C LEU A 176 -6.91 19.59 -2.17
N ASN A 177 -8.22 19.47 -1.95
CA ASN A 177 -9.29 20.11 -2.70
C ASN A 177 -9.08 20.00 -4.22
N PRO A 178 -8.88 18.77 -4.72
CA PRO A 178 -8.62 18.52 -6.13
C PRO A 178 -9.83 18.78 -7.03
#